data_AF-A0A6G6IUH5-F1
#
_entry.id   AF-A0A6G6IUH5-F1
#
_cell.length_a   1.000
_cell.length_b   1.000
_cell.length_c   1.000
_cell.angle_alpha   90.00
_cell.angle_beta   90.00
_cell.angle_gamma   90.00
#
_symmetry.space_group_name_H-M   'P 1'
#
loop_
_entity.id
_entity.type
_entity.pdbx_description
1 polymer ?
#
loop_
_entity_poly.entity_id
_entity_poly.type
_entity_poly.pdbx_seq_one_letter_code
_entity_poly.pdbx_strand_id
1 'polypeptide(L)' 'MTNLTLAEKVEALLAAKMTYRAIAERAGCDTSTVFRIKNGAVVNPSYAVGSAIDLMHSELHKPVKAKRKAA' A
#
# COMPACT_ATOMS: atom_id res chain seq x y z
N MET A 1 -13.92 6.17 -12.65
CA MET A 1 -12.98 5.19 -12.07
C MET A 1 -11.62 5.86 -12.02
N THR A 2 -11.19 6.35 -10.87
CA THR A 2 -9.87 6.98 -10.74
C THR A 2 -8.82 5.88 -10.68
N ASN A 3 -8.06 5.71 -11.77
CA ASN A 3 -6.85 4.89 -11.78
C ASN A 3 -5.79 5.63 -10.95
N LEU A 4 -5.88 5.51 -9.62
CA LEU A 4 -4.88 6.06 -8.72
C LEU A 4 -3.54 5.38 -8.98
N THR A 5 -2.50 6.19 -9.11
CA THR A 5 -1.11 5.77 -9.18
C THR A 5 -0.68 5.13 -7.86
N LEU A 6 0.40 4.33 -7.89
CA LEU A 6 0.97 3.77 -6.66
C LEU A 6 1.38 4.86 -5.66
N ALA A 7 1.85 6.02 -6.15
CA ALA A 7 2.20 7.16 -5.32
C ALA A 7 0.99 7.67 -4.53
N GLU A 8 -0.14 7.89 -5.20
CA GLU A 8 -1.38 8.36 -4.56
C GLU A 8 -1.94 7.32 -3.58
N LYS A 9 -1.82 6.03 -3.90
CA LYS A 9 -2.23 4.96 -2.98
C LYS A 9 -1.38 4.94 -1.72
N VAL A 10 -0.06 5.12 -1.84
CA VAL A 10 0.85 5.23 -0.68
C VAL A 10 0.50 6.47 0.14
N GLU A 11 0.22 7.60 -0.50
CA GLU A 11 -0.19 8.82 0.21
C GLU A 11 -1.50 8.62 0.98
N ALA A 12 -2.48 7.93 0.41
CA ALA A 12 -3.72 7.57 1.10
C ALA A 12 -3.48 6.66 2.32
N LEU A 13 -2.56 5.70 2.22
CA LEU A 13 -2.17 4.84 3.35
C LEU A 13 -1.49 5.64 4.47
N LEU A 14 -0.64 6.60 4.12
CA LEU A 14 -0.02 7.51 5.09
C LEU A 14 -1.06 8.43 5.75
N ALA A 15 -2.02 8.94 4.97
CA ALA A 15 -3.14 9.73 5.48
C ALA A 15 -4.00 8.93 6.47
N ALA A 16 -4.10 7.61 6.27
CA ALA A 16 -4.72 6.67 7.20
C ALA A 16 -3.87 6.31 8.43
N LYS A 17 -2.79 7.04 8.70
CA LYS A 17 -1.85 6.83 9.81
C LYS A 17 -1.02 5.54 9.72
N MET A 18 -0.92 4.90 8.55
CA MET A 18 0.13 3.89 8.36
C MET A 18 1.50 4.57 8.26
N THR A 19 2.54 3.88 8.74
CA THR A 19 3.91 4.37 8.62
C THR A 19 4.58 3.77 7.38
N TYR A 20 5.62 4.43 6.86
CA TYR A 20 6.45 3.87 5.79
C TYR A 20 6.97 2.47 6.12
N ARG A 21 7.31 2.23 7.39
CA ARG A 21 7.75 0.93 7.90
C ARG A 21 6.64 -0.12 7.81
N ALA A 22 5.42 0.19 8.25
CA ALA A 22 4.31 -0.75 8.19
C ALA A 22 3.94 -1.13 6.74
N ILE A 23 3.98 -0.15 5.83
CA ILE A 23 3.73 -0.39 4.41
C ILE A 23 4.84 -1.26 3.80
N ALA A 24 6.10 -0.95 4.12
CA ALA A 24 7.29 -1.70 3.70
C ALA A 24 7.26 -3.16 4.17
N GLU A 25 6.99 -3.39 5.46
CA GLU A 25 6.89 -4.73 6.05
C GLU A 25 5.77 -5.56 5.39
N ARG A 26 4.59 -4.97 5.16
CA ARG A 26 3.49 -5.67 4.47
C ARG A 26 3.76 -5.92 2.98
N ALA A 27 4.49 -5.02 2.32
CA ALA A 27 4.86 -5.16 0.92
C ALA A 27 6.10 -6.03 0.69
N GLY A 28 6.80 -6.45 1.77
CA GLY A 28 8.04 -7.22 1.68
C GLY A 28 9.19 -6.46 1.02
N CYS A 29 9.25 -5.13 1.20
CA CYS A 29 10.27 -4.27 0.62
C CYS A 29 10.87 -3.31 1.64
N ASP A 30 11.94 -2.60 1.28
CA ASP A 30 12.52 -1.57 2.13
C ASP A 30 11.68 -0.29 2.19
N THR A 31 11.77 0.42 3.31
CA THR A 31 11.15 1.76 3.48
C THR A 31 11.60 2.76 2.43
N SER A 32 12.85 2.67 1.97
CA SER A 32 13.39 3.48 0.89
C SER A 32 12.67 3.25 -0.44
N THR A 33 12.19 2.02 -0.69
CA THR A 33 11.38 1.66 -1.85
C THR A 33 10.01 2.33 -1.77
N VAL A 34 9.34 2.28 -0.62
CA VAL A 34 8.06 2.98 -0.39
C VAL A 34 8.21 4.49 -0.59
N PHE A 35 9.30 5.08 -0.09
CA PHE A 35 9.59 6.51 -0.28
C PHE A 35 9.81 6.86 -1.76
N ARG A 36 10.54 6.03 -2.52
CA ARG A 36 10.75 6.23 -3.96
C ARG A 36 9.46 6.09 -4.77
N ILE A 37 8.58 5.16 -4.40
CA ILE A 37 7.25 4.99 -5.01
C ILE A 37 6.40 6.24 -4.79
N LYS A 38 6.34 6.74 -3.54
CA LYS A 38 5.62 7.97 -3.20
C LYS A 38 6.08 9.16 -4.05
N ASN A 39 7.39 9.29 -4.25
CA ASN A 39 7.96 10.38 -5.05
C ASN A 39 7.88 10.14 -6.57
N GLY A 40 7.25 9.05 -7.03
CA GLY A 40 7.16 8.70 -8.45
C GLY A 40 8.48 8.29 -9.10
N ALA A 41 9.57 8.12 -8.32
CA ALA A 41 10.89 7.74 -8.80
C ALA A 41 10.96 6.25 -9.21
N VAL A 42 10.01 5.43 -8.74
CA VAL A 42 9.86 4.03 -9.13
C VAL A 42 8.41 3.82 -9.55
N VAL A 43 8.18 3.78 -10.87
CA VAL A 43 6.85 3.59 -11.47
C VAL A 43 6.38 2.13 -11.36
N ASN A 44 7.31 1.18 -11.26
CA ASN A 44 6.99 -0.24 -11.21
C ASN A 44 7.98 -0.99 -10.31
N PRO A 45 7.84 -0.88 -8.97
CA PRO A 45 8.54 -1.80 -8.08
C PRO A 45 8.04 -3.20 -8.46
N SER A 46 8.91 -4.21 -8.45
CA SER A 46 8.58 -5.61 -8.76
C SER A 46 7.12 -5.95 -8.45
N TYR A 47 6.39 -6.54 -9.40
CA TYR A 47 4.92 -6.74 -9.41
C TYR A 47 4.27 -7.06 -8.03
N ALA A 48 4.97 -7.80 -7.17
CA ALA A 48 4.58 -8.08 -5.79
C ALA A 48 4.34 -6.82 -4.92
N VAL A 49 5.21 -5.81 -4.99
CA VAL A 49 5.12 -4.58 -4.17
C VAL A 49 3.93 -3.74 -4.61
N GLY A 50 3.75 -3.57 -5.92
CA GLY A 50 2.58 -2.85 -6.47
C GLY A 50 1.27 -3.52 -6.07
N SER A 51 1.19 -4.85 -6.19
CA SER A 51 0.02 -5.63 -5.79
C SER A 51 -0.27 -5.52 -4.29
N ALA A 52 0.77 -5.50 -3.44
CA ALA A 52 0.60 -5.34 -2.00
C ALA A 52 0.04 -3.96 -1.62
N ILE A 53 0.55 -2.88 -2.25
CA ILE A 53 0.03 -1.51 -2.06
C ILE A 53 -1.42 -1.41 -2.51
N ASP A 54 -1.76 -2.02 -3.64
CA ASP A 54 -3.13 -2.05 -4.15
C ASP A 54 -4.09 -2.78 -3.21
N LEU A 55 -3.64 -3.89 -2.63
CA LEU A 55 -4.40 -4.65 -1.65
C LEU A 55 -4.59 -3.85 -0.36
N MET A 56 -3.53 -3.23 0.17
CA MET A 56 -3.59 -2.37 1.36
C MET A 56 -4.53 -1.17 1.15
N HIS A 57 -4.45 -0.52 0.00
CA HIS A 57 -5.35 0.60 -0.33
C HIS A 57 -6.80 0.12 -0.47
N SER A 58 -7.02 -1.05 -1.06
CA SER A 58 -8.36 -1.64 -1.18
C SER A 58 -8.96 -2.02 0.18
N GLU A 59 -8.15 -2.48 1.14
CA GLU A 59 -8.57 -2.74 2.52
C GLU A 59 -8.99 -1.47 3.24
N LEU A 60 -8.32 -0.33 2.97
CA LEU A 60 -8.64 0.95 3.58
C LEU A 60 -10.06 1.44 3.23
N HIS A 61 -10.49 1.20 1.98
CA HIS A 61 -11.80 1.65 1.47
C HIS A 61 -12.93 0.63 1.64
N LYS A 62 -12.61 -0.60 2.06
CA LYS A 62 -13.64 -1.58 2.41
C LYS A 62 -14.02 -1.40 3.87
N PRO A 63 -15.31 -1.17 4.21
CA PRO A 63 -15.74 -1.33 5.59
C PRO A 63 -15.39 -2.75 6.01
N VAL A 64 -14.72 -2.89 7.16
CA VAL A 64 -14.28 -4.15 7.76
C VAL A 64 -15.47 -5.11 7.90
N LYS A 65 -15.83 -5.82 6.83
CA LYS A 65 -16.65 -7.03 6.93
C LYS A 65 -15.70 -8.17 7.23
N ALA A 66 -15.50 -8.36 8.53
CA ALA A 66 -15.31 -9.64 9.20
C ALA A 66 -14.64 -10.74 8.36
N LYS A 67 -13.38 -11.05 8.66
CA LYS A 67 -13.01 -12.45 8.87
C LYS A 67 -12.93 -12.69 10.37
N ARG A 68 -14.08 -13.10 10.92
CA ARG A 68 -14.14 -13.89 12.14
C ARG A 68 -13.20 -15.10 11.99
N LYS A 69 -12.48 -15.35 13.07
CA LYS A 69 -11.83 -16.60 13.50
C LYS A 69 -12.38 -17.87 12.81
N ALA A 70 -11.48 -18.71 12.30
CA ALA A 70 -11.63 -20.16 12.20
C ALA A 70 -10.25 -20.71 12.59
N ALA A 71 -10.09 -21.12 13.86
CA ALA A 71 -10.32 -22.48 14.38
C ALA A 71 -9.17 -23.39 13.95
#